data_AF-A0A3C1DYB9-F1
#
_entry.id   AF-A0A3C1DYB9-F1
#
_cell.length_a   1.000
_cell.length_b   1.000
_cell.length_c   1.000
_cell.angle_alpha   90.00
_cell.angle_beta   90.00
_cell.angle_gamma   90.00
#
_symmetry.space_group_name_H-M   'P 1'
#
loop_
_entity.id
_entity.type
_entity.pdbx_description
1 polymer ?
#
loop_
_entity_poly.entity_id
_entity_poly.type
_entity_poly.pdbx_seq_one_letter_code
_entity_poly.pdbx_strand_id
1 'polypeptide(L)'
;MHLGEELAILGALLLIAYIFGRLGKLVGLPAIPVYMLVGLLASPHTGWFPLSFDSGHIELIAIFGLILLLFNLGLEFDQDEFFGNAGKLLVSGGTYIFVNMGVGFVFGFMVGWGTREALIIAGMTATSSSAIVTKLLIELNRLANKETPMILGVTVVEDIFIAIYLAIVSVVLSGETAIWPVVGKLGVAFLFLVVMFSIARWGGRWVSRLFRTKDDELFTILFFGLAVGFGGIGELLGVTDAIGAFLIGLVLGATKYRARIEALSLPMRDVFGAFFFLNFGLALNLSTFPSVLPQVAIAVLMTFVLNIAAGQFVAWLNKLGPQAGINTTVILQNRGEFALILATLSLSAGLDKRIVPFAGLYVLVMSVVGPILAS
;
A
#
# COMPACT_ATOMS: atom_id res chain seq x y z
N MET A 1 8.65 -29.39 -18.65
CA MET A 1 8.65 -28.54 -17.44
C MET A 1 10.05 -27.95 -17.29
N HIS A 2 10.26 -26.70 -17.68
CA HIS A 2 11.56 -26.00 -17.65
C HIS A 2 11.71 -25.14 -16.38
N LEU A 3 11.36 -25.67 -15.20
CA LEU A 3 11.42 -24.93 -13.92
C LEU A 3 12.84 -24.40 -13.59
N GLY A 4 13.89 -25.07 -14.08
CA GLY A 4 15.28 -24.64 -13.85
C GLY A 4 15.61 -23.29 -14.51
N GLU A 5 15.09 -23.03 -15.72
CA GLU A 5 15.31 -21.77 -16.42
C GLU A 5 14.57 -20.62 -15.72
N GLU A 6 13.33 -20.86 -15.30
CA GLU A 6 12.54 -19.89 -14.54
C GLU A 6 13.21 -19.51 -13.22
N LEU A 7 13.70 -20.49 -12.45
CA LEU A 7 14.42 -20.23 -11.20
C LEU A 7 15.71 -19.45 -11.43
N ALA A 8 16.46 -19.77 -12.50
CA ALA A 8 17.68 -19.04 -12.84
C ALA A 8 17.38 -17.57 -13.18
N ILE A 9 16.32 -17.32 -13.95
CA ILE A 9 15.92 -15.95 -14.31
C ILE A 9 15.42 -15.20 -13.07
N LEU A 10 14.54 -15.79 -12.25
CA LEU A 10 14.08 -15.15 -11.01
C LEU A 10 15.24 -14.83 -10.06
N GLY A 11 16.18 -15.77 -9.91
CA GLY A 11 17.40 -15.55 -9.15
C GLY A 11 18.21 -14.37 -9.70
N ALA A 12 18.39 -14.29 -11.03
CA ALA A 12 19.06 -13.17 -11.66
C ALA A 12 18.33 -11.84 -11.42
N LEU A 13 17.00 -11.81 -11.55
CA LEU A 13 16.20 -10.61 -11.30
C LEU A 13 16.32 -10.14 -9.85
N LEU A 14 16.29 -11.05 -8.87
CA LEU A 14 16.49 -10.69 -7.47
C LEU A 14 17.90 -10.16 -7.18
N LEU A 15 18.93 -10.75 -7.81
CA LEU A 15 20.30 -10.24 -7.69
C LEU A 15 20.45 -8.86 -8.32
N ILE A 16 19.83 -8.64 -9.49
CA ILE A 16 19.78 -7.34 -10.16
C ILE A 16 19.04 -6.32 -9.27
N ALA A 17 17.89 -6.70 -8.69
CA ALA A 17 17.14 -5.90 -7.73
C ALA A 17 17.95 -5.57 -6.47
N TYR A 18 18.76 -6.49 -5.97
CA TYR A 18 19.68 -6.21 -4.87
C TYR A 18 20.76 -5.18 -5.27
N ILE A 19 21.40 -5.35 -6.43
CA ILE A 19 22.44 -4.44 -6.93
C ILE A 19 21.86 -3.03 -7.12
N PHE A 20 20.76 -2.91 -7.86
CA PHE A 20 20.10 -1.62 -8.06
C PHE A 20 19.53 -1.06 -6.77
N GLY A 21 19.04 -1.90 -5.86
CA GLY A 21 18.52 -1.45 -4.56
C GLY A 21 19.62 -0.86 -3.71
N ARG A 22 20.81 -1.47 -3.72
CA ARG A 22 22.01 -0.94 -3.07
C ARG A 22 22.45 0.38 -3.68
N LEU A 23 22.46 0.50 -5.00
CA LEU A 23 22.78 1.74 -5.71
C LEU A 23 21.74 2.84 -5.44
N GLY A 24 20.46 2.47 -5.45
CA GLY A 24 19.33 3.37 -5.15
C GLY A 24 19.43 3.94 -3.74
N LYS A 25 19.85 3.12 -2.75
CA LYS A 25 20.10 3.60 -1.38
C LYS A 25 21.18 4.69 -1.33
N LEU A 26 22.18 4.68 -2.22
CA LEU A 26 23.20 5.74 -2.26
C LEU A 26 22.63 7.11 -2.66
N VAL A 27 21.53 7.12 -3.41
CA VAL A 27 20.83 8.33 -3.85
C VAL A 27 19.51 8.56 -3.10
N GLY A 28 19.31 7.87 -1.96
CA GLY A 28 18.12 8.05 -1.11
C GLY A 28 16.85 7.39 -1.64
N LEU A 29 16.92 6.58 -2.70
CA LEU A 29 15.73 5.94 -3.27
C LEU A 29 15.19 4.82 -2.36
N PRO A 30 13.86 4.70 -2.23
CA PRO A 30 13.21 3.55 -1.62
C PRO A 30 13.45 2.27 -2.43
N ALA A 31 13.25 1.11 -1.81
CA ALA A 31 13.43 -0.18 -2.48
C ALA A 31 12.29 -0.52 -3.47
N ILE A 32 11.06 -0.13 -3.14
CA ILE A 32 9.84 -0.44 -3.92
C ILE A 32 9.96 -0.02 -5.40
N PRO A 33 10.32 1.23 -5.74
CA PRO A 33 10.47 1.66 -7.14
C PRO A 33 11.55 0.87 -7.88
N VAL A 34 12.61 0.47 -7.18
CA VAL A 34 13.70 -0.29 -7.78
C VAL A 34 13.23 -1.69 -8.18
N TYR A 35 12.50 -2.39 -7.30
CA TYR A 35 11.96 -3.71 -7.60
C TYR A 35 10.98 -3.67 -8.77
N MET A 36 10.14 -2.64 -8.81
CA MET A 36 9.22 -2.41 -9.93
C MET A 36 9.96 -2.05 -11.23
N LEU A 37 11.02 -1.25 -11.18
CA LEU A 37 11.87 -0.98 -12.35
C LEU A 37 12.54 -2.25 -12.86
N VAL A 38 13.08 -3.09 -11.99
CA VAL A 38 13.67 -4.38 -12.41
C VAL A 38 12.64 -5.27 -13.07
N GLY A 39 11.43 -5.37 -12.50
CA GLY A 39 10.30 -6.04 -13.15
C GLY A 39 9.95 -5.43 -14.51
N LEU A 40 9.98 -4.10 -14.63
CA LEU A 40 9.72 -3.40 -15.89
C LEU A 40 10.77 -3.68 -16.97
N LEU A 41 12.05 -3.68 -16.61
CA LEU A 41 13.14 -4.04 -17.53
C LEU A 41 13.03 -5.50 -17.96
N ALA A 42 12.58 -6.35 -17.04
CA ALA A 42 12.25 -7.73 -17.27
C ALA A 42 10.85 -7.93 -17.89
N SER A 43 10.11 -6.90 -18.26
CA SER A 43 8.77 -7.12 -18.84
C SER A 43 8.90 -7.91 -20.15
N PRO A 44 8.02 -8.89 -20.43
CA PRO A 44 8.01 -9.59 -21.72
C PRO A 44 7.92 -8.64 -22.92
N HIS A 45 7.42 -7.43 -22.70
CA HIS A 45 7.29 -6.37 -23.71
C HIS A 45 8.62 -5.70 -24.10
N THR A 46 9.68 -5.78 -23.27
CA THR A 46 10.99 -5.19 -23.60
C THR A 46 11.86 -6.11 -24.46
N GLY A 47 11.62 -7.43 -24.38
CA GLY A 47 12.40 -8.46 -25.08
C GLY A 47 13.83 -8.63 -24.56
N TRP A 48 14.20 -8.01 -23.43
CA TRP A 48 15.57 -8.07 -22.88
C TRP A 48 15.87 -9.36 -22.13
N PHE A 49 14.84 -10.01 -21.62
CA PHE A 49 14.93 -11.29 -20.94
C PHE A 49 14.03 -12.30 -21.68
N PRO A 50 14.52 -13.51 -21.97
CA PRO A 50 13.73 -14.58 -22.57
C PRO A 50 12.79 -15.16 -21.51
N LEU A 51 11.78 -14.39 -21.13
CA LEU A 51 10.78 -14.79 -20.15
C LEU A 51 9.63 -15.47 -20.87
N SER A 52 9.74 -16.80 -21.04
CA SER A 52 8.60 -17.65 -21.40
C SER A 52 7.81 -18.07 -20.15
N PHE A 53 7.59 -17.13 -19.23
CA PHE A 53 6.90 -17.41 -17.98
C PHE A 53 5.43 -17.71 -18.23
N ASP A 54 4.97 -18.86 -17.75
CA ASP A 54 3.56 -19.02 -17.41
C ASP A 54 3.28 -18.14 -16.18
N SER A 55 2.55 -17.04 -16.39
CA SER A 55 2.42 -15.93 -15.44
C SER A 55 1.84 -16.35 -14.08
N GLY A 56 1.16 -17.50 -14.02
CA GLY A 56 0.46 -17.97 -12.81
C GLY A 56 1.36 -18.27 -11.60
N HIS A 57 2.62 -18.69 -11.80
CA HIS A 57 3.50 -19.04 -10.67
C HIS A 57 4.01 -17.81 -9.92
N ILE A 58 4.41 -16.76 -10.64
CA ILE A 58 4.86 -15.50 -10.03
C ILE A 58 3.67 -14.76 -9.41
N GLU A 59 2.50 -14.84 -10.04
CA GLU A 59 1.26 -14.23 -9.54
C GLU A 59 0.91 -14.74 -8.14
N LEU A 60 0.98 -16.05 -7.89
CA LEU A 60 0.72 -16.60 -6.56
C LEU A 60 1.73 -16.10 -5.51
N ILE A 61 3.01 -16.01 -5.86
CA ILE A 61 4.05 -15.47 -4.96
C ILE A 61 3.79 -13.97 -4.70
N ALA A 62 3.37 -13.22 -5.72
CA ALA A 62 3.01 -11.82 -5.60
C ALA A 62 1.79 -11.62 -4.69
N ILE A 63 0.80 -12.53 -4.72
CA ILE A 63 -0.34 -12.52 -3.79
C ILE A 63 0.14 -12.73 -2.34
N PHE A 64 1.08 -13.64 -2.09
CA PHE A 64 1.68 -13.76 -0.76
C PHE A 64 2.43 -12.48 -0.33
N GLY A 65 3.07 -11.79 -1.28
CA GLY A 65 3.66 -10.47 -1.07
C GLY A 65 2.64 -9.44 -0.64
N LEU A 66 1.53 -9.35 -1.37
CA LEU A 66 0.42 -8.47 -1.04
C LEU A 66 -0.15 -8.78 0.36
N ILE A 67 -0.48 -10.05 0.63
CA ILE A 67 -0.98 -10.51 1.93
C ILE A 67 -0.03 -10.12 3.06
N LEU A 68 1.28 -10.36 2.90
CA LEU A 68 2.25 -10.03 3.93
C LEU A 68 2.44 -8.52 4.12
N LEU A 69 2.39 -7.71 3.05
CA LEU A 69 2.43 -6.24 3.15
C LEU A 69 1.26 -5.73 4.01
N LEU A 70 0.03 -6.12 3.66
CA LEU A 70 -1.16 -5.68 4.40
C LEU A 70 -1.26 -6.30 5.80
N PHE A 71 -0.79 -7.54 5.98
CA PHE A 71 -0.72 -8.16 7.29
C PHE A 71 0.21 -7.38 8.24
N ASN A 72 1.40 -6.99 7.77
CA ASN A 72 2.33 -6.19 8.58
C ASN A 72 1.75 -4.80 8.84
N LEU A 73 1.04 -4.20 7.89
CA LEU A 73 0.30 -2.95 8.12
C LEU A 73 -0.69 -3.09 9.29
N GLY A 74 -1.42 -4.21 9.34
CA GLY A 74 -2.30 -4.52 10.47
C GLY A 74 -1.56 -4.69 11.80
N LEU A 75 -0.36 -5.31 11.78
CA LEU A 75 0.47 -5.48 12.98
C LEU A 75 1.05 -4.16 13.50
N GLU A 76 1.42 -3.26 12.60
CA GLU A 76 1.98 -1.94 12.90
C GLU A 76 0.94 -1.01 13.50
N PHE A 77 -0.36 -1.27 13.25
CA PHE A 77 -1.45 -0.46 13.78
C PHE A 77 -1.50 -0.47 15.31
N ASP A 78 -1.19 0.69 15.91
CA ASP A 78 -1.30 0.89 17.35
C ASP A 78 -2.72 1.34 17.73
N GLN A 79 -3.51 0.39 18.21
CA GLN A 79 -4.89 0.63 18.61
C GLN A 79 -4.99 1.58 19.81
N ASP A 80 -4.08 1.45 20.77
CA ASP A 80 -4.13 2.22 22.01
C ASP A 80 -3.76 3.68 21.74
N GLU A 81 -2.74 3.93 20.91
CA GLU A 81 -2.39 5.27 20.45
C GLU A 81 -3.50 5.90 19.61
N PHE A 82 -4.06 5.14 18.67
CA PHE A 82 -5.16 5.63 17.83
C PHE A 82 -6.36 6.02 18.68
N PHE A 83 -6.84 5.17 19.59
CA PHE A 83 -8.01 5.49 20.42
C PHE A 83 -7.73 6.54 21.50
N GLY A 84 -6.51 6.59 22.03
CA GLY A 84 -6.11 7.60 23.02
C GLY A 84 -6.11 9.03 22.47
N ASN A 85 -5.76 9.20 21.19
CA ASN A 85 -5.66 10.51 20.52
C ASN A 85 -6.54 10.65 19.28
N ALA A 86 -7.57 9.80 19.15
CA ALA A 86 -8.37 9.63 17.93
C ALA A 86 -8.89 10.96 17.37
N GLY A 87 -9.43 11.83 18.23
CA GLY A 87 -10.00 13.10 17.77
C GLY A 87 -8.99 13.98 17.04
N LYS A 88 -7.76 14.10 17.55
CA LYS A 88 -6.72 14.95 16.94
C LYS A 88 -6.11 14.31 15.69
N LEU A 89 -5.90 13.00 15.75
CA LEU A 89 -5.39 12.20 14.62
C LEU A 89 -6.38 12.22 13.46
N LEU A 90 -7.66 11.93 13.72
CA LEU A 90 -8.73 11.93 12.72
C LEU A 90 -8.95 13.31 12.10
N VAL A 91 -8.87 14.40 12.90
CA VAL A 91 -8.96 15.75 12.33
C VAL A 91 -7.76 16.01 11.40
N SER A 92 -6.55 15.66 11.80
CA SER A 92 -5.34 15.94 11.01
C SER A 92 -5.27 15.06 9.75
N GLY A 93 -5.27 13.74 9.93
CA GLY A 93 -5.19 12.76 8.85
C GLY A 93 -6.45 12.73 7.99
N GLY A 94 -7.64 12.79 8.59
CA GLY A 94 -8.91 12.81 7.85
C GLY A 94 -9.05 14.05 6.98
N THR A 95 -8.58 15.22 7.47
CA THR A 95 -8.52 16.43 6.63
C THR A 95 -7.53 16.28 5.47
N TYR A 96 -6.33 15.75 5.75
CA TYR A 96 -5.32 15.51 4.71
C TYR A 96 -5.85 14.60 3.60
N ILE A 97 -6.46 13.48 3.99
CA ILE A 97 -7.09 12.51 3.10
C ILE A 97 -8.24 13.16 2.34
N PHE A 98 -9.14 13.88 3.01
CA PHE A 98 -10.31 14.47 2.37
C PHE A 98 -9.91 15.47 1.27
N VAL A 99 -8.90 16.30 1.54
CA VAL A 99 -8.36 17.25 0.54
C VAL A 99 -7.74 16.49 -0.64
N ASN A 100 -6.86 15.53 -0.38
CA ASN A 100 -6.17 14.79 -1.43
C ASN A 100 -7.12 13.91 -2.26
N MET A 101 -8.02 13.19 -1.60
CA MET A 101 -9.00 12.32 -2.23
C MET A 101 -10.04 13.12 -3.01
N GLY A 102 -10.56 14.22 -2.44
CA GLY A 102 -11.56 15.06 -3.09
C GLY A 102 -11.06 15.60 -4.42
N VAL A 103 -9.81 16.04 -4.47
CA VAL A 103 -9.22 16.50 -5.73
C VAL A 103 -8.79 15.35 -6.63
N GLY A 104 -8.37 14.23 -6.07
CA GLY A 104 -8.18 12.97 -6.80
C GLY A 104 -9.43 12.54 -7.57
N PHE A 105 -10.62 12.71 -6.98
CA PHE A 105 -11.89 12.51 -7.68
C PHE A 105 -12.09 13.48 -8.82
N VAL A 106 -11.90 14.78 -8.59
CA VAL A 106 -12.02 15.81 -9.63
C VAL A 106 -11.10 15.47 -10.80
N PHE A 107 -9.86 15.12 -10.52
CA PHE A 107 -8.90 14.69 -11.53
C PHE A 107 -9.34 13.42 -12.26
N GLY A 108 -9.75 12.38 -11.53
CA GLY A 108 -10.24 11.13 -12.12
C GLY A 108 -11.42 11.36 -13.08
N PHE A 109 -12.36 12.22 -12.72
CA PHE A 109 -13.46 12.61 -13.60
C PHE A 109 -13.00 13.46 -14.79
N MET A 110 -12.05 14.38 -14.60
CA MET A 110 -11.46 15.16 -15.70
C MET A 110 -10.71 14.30 -16.71
N VAL A 111 -10.04 13.23 -16.24
CA VAL A 111 -9.35 12.27 -17.09
C VAL A 111 -10.34 11.48 -17.96
N GLY A 112 -11.58 11.30 -17.50
CA GLY A 112 -12.69 10.80 -18.31
C GLY A 112 -12.62 9.30 -18.62
N TRP A 113 -11.88 8.51 -17.85
CA TRP A 113 -11.78 7.05 -18.04
C TRP A 113 -12.99 6.29 -17.47
N GLY A 114 -13.78 6.95 -16.60
CA GLY A 114 -15.02 6.43 -16.04
C GLY A 114 -15.11 6.66 -14.53
N THR A 115 -16.27 6.34 -13.94
CA THR A 115 -16.53 6.59 -12.52
C THR A 115 -15.78 5.62 -11.61
N ARG A 116 -15.63 4.35 -12.02
CA ARG A 116 -14.88 3.34 -11.25
C ARG A 116 -13.38 3.63 -11.30
N GLU A 117 -12.92 4.12 -12.43
CA GLU A 117 -11.57 4.58 -12.68
C GLU A 117 -11.25 5.82 -11.83
N ALA A 118 -12.19 6.76 -11.74
CA ALA A 118 -12.05 7.94 -10.88
C ALA A 118 -11.94 7.58 -9.39
N LEU A 119 -12.68 6.56 -8.92
CA LEU A 119 -12.52 6.02 -7.57
C LEU A 119 -11.09 5.48 -7.36
N ILE A 120 -10.58 4.71 -8.31
CA ILE A 120 -9.21 4.17 -8.21
C ILE A 120 -8.17 5.28 -8.15
N ILE A 121 -8.26 6.26 -9.06
CA ILE A 121 -7.36 7.42 -9.11
C ILE A 121 -7.44 8.23 -7.81
N ALA A 122 -8.64 8.46 -7.28
CA ALA A 122 -8.83 9.20 -6.03
C ALA A 122 -8.15 8.51 -4.83
N GLY A 123 -8.23 7.18 -4.76
CA GLY A 123 -7.53 6.39 -3.75
C GLY A 123 -6.01 6.47 -3.90
N MET A 124 -5.50 6.37 -5.14
CA MET A 124 -4.06 6.46 -5.41
C MET A 124 -3.45 7.79 -4.97
N THR A 125 -4.21 8.88 -5.10
CA THR A 125 -3.76 10.22 -4.70
C THR A 125 -4.06 10.52 -3.22
N ALA A 126 -4.92 9.75 -2.55
CA ALA A 126 -5.35 10.05 -1.19
C ALA A 126 -4.28 9.75 -0.13
N THR A 127 -3.41 8.79 -0.38
CA THR A 127 -2.55 8.19 0.66
C THR A 127 -1.08 8.26 0.32
N SER A 128 -0.26 8.51 1.33
CA SER A 128 1.18 8.55 1.19
C SER A 128 1.82 7.20 1.54
N SER A 129 3.13 7.07 1.31
CA SER A 129 3.88 5.86 1.68
C SER A 129 4.48 6.01 3.08
N SER A 130 3.87 5.37 4.08
CA SER A 130 4.34 5.39 5.47
C SER A 130 5.78 4.87 5.62
N ALA A 131 6.14 3.82 4.89
CA ALA A 131 7.51 3.29 4.86
C ALA A 131 8.55 4.32 4.36
N ILE A 132 8.23 5.07 3.29
CA ILE A 132 9.12 6.11 2.77
C ILE A 132 9.17 7.30 3.74
N VAL A 133 8.03 7.71 4.29
CA VAL A 133 7.91 8.80 5.27
C VAL A 133 8.79 8.53 6.50
N THR A 134 8.66 7.36 7.13
CA THR A 134 9.43 6.98 8.31
C THR A 134 10.92 6.94 8.00
N LYS A 135 11.29 6.37 6.85
CA LYS A 135 12.69 6.33 6.40
C LYS A 135 13.27 7.74 6.22
N LEU A 136 12.56 8.64 5.54
CA LEU A 136 12.99 10.03 5.35
C LEU A 136 13.15 10.77 6.68
N LEU A 137 12.24 10.57 7.63
CA LEU A 137 12.34 11.17 8.96
C LEU A 137 13.59 10.70 9.72
N ILE A 138 13.96 9.43 9.59
CA ILE A 138 15.18 8.85 10.19
C ILE A 138 16.43 9.40 9.49
N GLU A 139 16.49 9.30 8.16
CA GLU A 139 17.69 9.66 7.37
C GLU A 139 17.99 11.16 7.41
N LEU A 140 16.96 12.01 7.45
CA LEU A 140 17.11 13.45 7.58
C LEU A 140 17.27 13.92 9.04
N ASN A 141 17.33 12.98 9.99
CA ASN A 141 17.40 13.24 11.43
C ASN A 141 16.29 14.19 11.93
N ARG A 142 15.08 14.04 11.39
CA ARG A 142 13.90 14.87 11.69
C ARG A 142 12.94 14.23 12.70
N LEU A 143 13.28 13.06 13.26
CA LEU A 143 12.42 12.37 14.25
C LEU A 143 12.05 13.24 15.45
N ALA A 144 12.97 14.10 15.90
CA ALA A 144 12.76 15.00 17.05
C ALA A 144 12.04 16.31 16.71
N ASN A 145 11.68 16.54 15.44
CA ASN A 145 11.00 17.76 15.05
C ASN A 145 9.56 17.83 15.61
N LYS A 146 9.06 19.06 15.80
CA LYS A 146 7.74 19.32 16.39
C LYS A 146 6.59 18.81 15.52
N GLU A 147 6.77 18.77 14.21
CA GLU A 147 5.79 18.30 13.23
C GLU A 147 5.75 16.77 13.09
N THR A 148 6.79 16.06 13.50
CA THR A 148 6.91 14.62 13.26
C THR A 148 5.79 13.78 13.86
N PRO A 149 5.35 14.00 15.12
CA PRO A 149 4.21 13.26 15.67
C PRO A 149 2.93 13.46 14.86
N MET A 150 2.74 14.65 14.28
CA MET A 150 1.60 14.92 13.40
C MET A 150 1.74 14.19 12.06
N ILE A 151 2.93 14.20 11.44
CA ILE A 151 3.21 13.48 10.19
C ILE A 151 2.95 11.98 10.36
N LEU A 152 3.51 11.37 11.41
CA LEU A 152 3.28 9.95 11.73
C LEU A 152 1.81 9.68 12.03
N GLY A 153 1.15 10.60 12.73
CA GLY A 153 -0.29 10.52 12.98
C GLY A 153 -1.13 10.55 11.71
N VAL A 154 -0.76 11.37 10.71
CA VAL A 154 -1.42 11.39 9.40
C VAL A 154 -1.23 10.05 8.70
N THR A 155 -0.01 9.51 8.63
CA THR A 155 0.24 8.22 7.96
C THR A 155 -0.53 7.07 8.60
N VAL A 156 -0.65 7.03 9.93
CA VAL A 156 -1.48 6.03 10.61
C VAL A 156 -2.95 6.11 10.17
N VAL A 157 -3.50 7.33 10.06
CA VAL A 157 -4.89 7.51 9.61
C VAL A 157 -5.06 7.16 8.14
N GLU A 158 -4.07 7.45 7.29
CA GLU A 158 -4.06 7.02 5.88
C GLU A 158 -4.06 5.50 5.74
N ASP A 159 -3.26 4.81 6.54
CA ASP A 159 -3.13 3.35 6.53
C ASP A 159 -4.43 2.66 6.97
N ILE A 160 -5.15 3.23 7.95
CA ILE A 160 -6.51 2.77 8.30
C ILE A 160 -7.49 3.07 7.16
N PHE A 161 -7.44 4.30 6.66
CA PHE A 161 -8.36 4.76 5.64
C PHE A 161 -8.25 3.89 4.39
N ILE A 162 -7.04 3.57 3.93
CA ILE A 162 -6.85 2.75 2.73
C ILE A 162 -7.39 1.34 2.93
N ALA A 163 -7.23 0.73 4.11
CA ALA A 163 -7.80 -0.58 4.39
C ALA A 163 -9.32 -0.57 4.28
N ILE A 164 -9.98 0.45 4.85
CA ILE A 164 -11.44 0.63 4.72
C ILE A 164 -11.82 0.96 3.26
N TYR A 165 -11.04 1.80 2.61
CA TYR A 165 -11.27 2.25 1.25
C TYR A 165 -11.21 1.09 0.26
N LEU A 166 -10.20 0.23 0.35
CA LEU A 166 -10.07 -0.97 -0.46
C LEU A 166 -11.29 -1.89 -0.30
N ALA A 167 -11.88 -1.98 0.90
CA ALA A 167 -13.04 -2.83 1.15
C ALA A 167 -14.27 -2.30 0.41
N ILE A 168 -14.47 -0.98 0.49
CA ILE A 168 -15.56 -0.29 -0.20
C ILE A 168 -15.37 -0.40 -1.72
N VAL A 169 -14.16 -0.08 -2.21
CA VAL A 169 -13.82 -0.10 -3.63
C VAL A 169 -14.00 -1.49 -4.20
N SER A 170 -13.54 -2.55 -3.53
CA SER A 170 -13.71 -3.92 -4.01
C SER A 170 -15.17 -4.28 -4.28
N VAL A 171 -16.08 -3.90 -3.37
CA VAL A 171 -17.51 -4.12 -3.57
C VAL A 171 -18.05 -3.29 -4.73
N VAL A 172 -17.61 -2.04 -4.91
CA VAL A 172 -18.01 -1.20 -6.05
C VAL A 172 -17.49 -1.77 -7.38
N LEU A 173 -16.30 -2.36 -7.38
CA LEU A 173 -15.67 -2.93 -8.58
C LEU A 173 -16.25 -4.29 -9.00
N SER A 174 -16.92 -5.00 -8.10
CA SER A 174 -17.58 -6.28 -8.38
C SER A 174 -18.58 -6.24 -9.56
N GLY A 175 -19.04 -5.05 -9.95
CA GLY A 175 -19.88 -4.85 -11.12
C GLY A 175 -21.36 -5.07 -10.88
N GLU A 176 -21.80 -5.43 -9.67
CA GLU A 176 -23.23 -5.50 -9.37
C GLU A 176 -23.91 -4.14 -9.48
N THR A 177 -25.00 -4.10 -10.24
CA THR A 177 -25.83 -2.91 -10.46
C THR A 177 -27.11 -2.92 -9.63
N ALA A 178 -27.52 -4.10 -9.14
CA ALA A 178 -28.69 -4.24 -8.29
C ALA A 178 -28.39 -3.79 -6.85
N ILE A 179 -29.23 -2.90 -6.33
CA ILE A 179 -29.04 -2.26 -5.02
C ILE A 179 -28.98 -3.32 -3.90
N TRP A 180 -29.88 -4.29 -3.90
CA TRP A 180 -29.99 -5.27 -2.80
C TRP A 180 -28.77 -6.20 -2.67
N PRO A 181 -28.23 -6.80 -3.76
CA PRO A 181 -26.96 -7.52 -3.72
C PRO A 181 -25.78 -6.66 -3.25
N VAL A 182 -25.66 -5.42 -3.72
CA VAL A 182 -24.60 -4.50 -3.30
C VAL A 182 -24.69 -4.20 -1.81
N VAL A 183 -25.89 -3.88 -1.31
CA VAL A 183 -26.14 -3.66 0.13
C VAL A 183 -25.82 -4.92 0.94
N GLY A 184 -26.17 -6.11 0.43
CA GLY A 184 -25.83 -7.38 1.06
C GLY A 184 -24.32 -7.58 1.18
N LYS A 185 -23.57 -7.38 0.10
CA LYS A 185 -22.10 -7.49 0.10
C LYS A 185 -21.43 -6.46 1.00
N LEU A 186 -21.87 -5.20 0.93
CA LEU A 186 -21.40 -4.15 1.83
C LEU A 186 -21.71 -4.50 3.29
N GLY A 187 -22.89 -5.07 3.57
CA GLY A 187 -23.28 -5.51 4.91
C GLY A 187 -22.41 -6.64 5.44
N VAL A 188 -22.07 -7.63 4.60
CA VAL A 188 -21.16 -8.72 4.96
C VAL A 188 -19.74 -8.21 5.16
N ALA A 189 -19.23 -7.38 4.27
CA ALA A 189 -17.92 -6.76 4.38
C ALA A 189 -17.80 -5.91 5.66
N PHE A 190 -18.83 -5.09 5.94
CA PHE A 190 -18.91 -4.28 7.15
C PHE A 190 -19.00 -5.15 8.41
N LEU A 191 -19.80 -6.22 8.39
CA LEU A 191 -19.89 -7.16 9.50
C LEU A 191 -18.54 -7.83 9.75
N PHE A 192 -17.85 -8.28 8.70
CA PHE A 192 -16.53 -8.87 8.80
C PHE A 192 -15.52 -7.90 9.41
N LEU A 193 -15.49 -6.64 8.95
CA LEU A 193 -14.67 -5.57 9.52
C LEU A 193 -14.98 -5.37 11.01
N VAL A 194 -16.25 -5.19 11.38
CA VAL A 194 -16.69 -4.96 12.76
C VAL A 194 -16.33 -6.14 13.66
N VAL A 195 -16.53 -7.37 13.20
CA VAL A 195 -16.21 -8.58 13.97
C VAL A 195 -14.71 -8.68 14.19
N MET A 196 -13.90 -8.52 13.14
CA MET A 196 -12.43 -8.57 13.28
C MET A 196 -11.91 -7.46 14.18
N PHE A 197 -12.41 -6.24 14.03
CA PHE A 197 -12.05 -5.12 14.88
C PHE A 197 -12.43 -5.37 16.36
N SER A 198 -13.61 -5.94 16.58
CA SER A 198 -14.08 -6.32 17.93
C SER A 198 -13.20 -7.40 18.56
N ILE A 199 -12.78 -8.40 17.77
CA ILE A 199 -11.83 -9.43 18.22
C ILE A 199 -10.47 -8.82 18.50
N ALA A 200 -10.00 -7.88 17.70
CA ALA A 200 -8.73 -7.20 17.93
C ALA A 200 -8.78 -6.43 19.26
N ARG A 201 -9.87 -5.68 19.49
CA ARG A 201 -10.03 -4.83 20.67
C ARG A 201 -10.26 -5.59 21.98
N TRP A 202 -11.05 -6.66 21.97
CA TRP A 202 -11.48 -7.38 23.19
C TRP A 202 -10.99 -8.83 23.25
N GLY A 203 -10.68 -9.43 22.10
CA GLY A 203 -10.28 -10.82 21.95
C GLY A 203 -8.79 -11.09 22.12
N GLY A 204 -7.93 -10.06 22.25
CA GLY A 204 -6.47 -10.23 22.33
C GLY A 204 -5.99 -11.25 23.37
N ARG A 205 -6.66 -11.35 24.53
CA ARG A 205 -6.36 -12.39 25.56
C ARG A 205 -6.66 -13.81 25.10
N TRP A 206 -7.74 -14.00 24.34
CA TRP A 206 -8.15 -15.31 23.82
C TRP A 206 -7.25 -15.74 22.67
N VAL A 207 -7.00 -14.82 21.74
CA VAL A 207 -6.08 -15.05 20.61
C VAL A 207 -4.68 -15.38 21.12
N SER A 208 -4.19 -14.68 22.15
CA SER A 208 -2.91 -14.98 22.80
C SER A 208 -2.82 -16.42 23.35
N ARG A 209 -3.93 -17.12 23.59
CA ARG A 209 -3.88 -18.52 24.05
C ARG A 209 -3.58 -19.50 22.91
N LEU A 210 -3.95 -19.16 21.68
CA LEU A 210 -3.64 -19.96 20.48
C LEU A 210 -2.15 -19.92 20.15
N PHE A 211 -1.47 -18.84 20.52
CA PHE A 211 -0.06 -18.57 20.23
C PHE A 211 0.92 -19.00 21.33
N ARG A 212 0.56 -19.98 22.17
CA ARG A 212 1.40 -20.44 23.30
C ARG A 212 2.54 -21.39 22.88
N THR A 213 3.03 -21.27 21.65
CA THR A 213 4.11 -22.09 21.12
C THR A 213 5.46 -21.40 21.34
N LYS A 214 6.43 -22.11 21.91
CA LYS A 214 7.80 -21.61 22.11
C LYS A 214 8.66 -21.74 20.87
N ASP A 215 8.35 -22.69 20.00
CA ASP A 215 9.04 -22.94 18.74
C ASP A 215 8.74 -21.82 17.73
N ASP A 216 9.78 -21.15 17.22
CA ASP A 216 9.65 -20.08 16.22
C ASP A 216 9.18 -20.61 14.86
N GLU A 217 9.49 -21.86 14.50
CA GLU A 217 9.08 -22.47 13.23
C GLU A 217 7.56 -22.66 13.21
N LEU A 218 7.03 -23.35 14.22
CA LEU A 218 5.58 -23.58 14.36
C LEU A 218 4.82 -22.26 14.55
N PHE A 219 5.43 -21.31 15.25
CA PHE A 219 4.85 -19.97 15.44
C PHE A 219 4.77 -19.20 14.10
N THR A 220 5.80 -19.32 13.26
CA THR A 220 5.84 -18.72 11.93
C THR A 220 4.78 -19.31 11.00
N ILE A 221 4.69 -20.64 10.95
CA ILE A 221 3.65 -21.34 10.18
C ILE A 221 2.26 -20.92 10.64
N LEU A 222 2.04 -20.75 11.94
CA LEU A 222 0.75 -20.33 12.49
C LEU A 222 0.34 -18.94 12.03
N PHE A 223 1.16 -17.90 12.24
CA PHE A 223 0.76 -16.55 11.84
C PHE A 223 0.68 -16.41 10.32
N PHE A 224 1.58 -17.06 9.58
CA PHE A 224 1.56 -17.03 8.11
C PHE A 224 0.31 -17.73 7.57
N GLY A 225 -0.02 -18.91 8.11
CA GLY A 225 -1.23 -19.64 7.77
C GLY A 225 -2.51 -18.87 8.09
N LEU A 226 -2.52 -18.11 9.20
CA LEU A 226 -3.63 -17.20 9.50
C LEU A 226 -3.68 -16.01 8.53
N ALA A 227 -2.54 -15.40 8.17
CA ALA A 227 -2.49 -14.30 7.21
C ALA A 227 -3.07 -14.72 5.85
N VAL A 228 -2.60 -15.86 5.31
CA VAL A 228 -3.09 -16.40 4.04
C VAL A 228 -4.54 -16.89 4.16
N GLY A 229 -4.88 -17.60 5.24
CA GLY A 229 -6.21 -18.15 5.46
C GLY A 229 -7.28 -17.07 5.60
N PHE A 230 -7.00 -16.00 6.36
CA PHE A 230 -7.91 -14.86 6.46
C PHE A 230 -7.95 -14.03 5.18
N GLY A 231 -6.85 -13.95 4.42
CA GLY A 231 -6.90 -13.41 3.06
C GLY A 231 -7.93 -14.16 2.19
N GLY A 232 -7.83 -15.49 2.12
CA GLY A 232 -8.81 -16.30 1.39
C GLY A 232 -10.25 -16.13 1.93
N ILE A 233 -10.44 -16.05 3.25
CA ILE A 233 -11.77 -15.76 3.83
C ILE A 233 -12.28 -14.39 3.39
N GLY A 234 -11.41 -13.37 3.37
CA GLY A 234 -11.75 -12.02 2.90
C GLY A 234 -12.22 -12.02 1.45
N GLU A 235 -11.56 -12.77 0.57
CA GLU A 235 -11.99 -12.97 -0.82
C GLU A 235 -13.35 -13.66 -0.90
N LEU A 236 -13.57 -14.75 -0.15
CA LEU A 236 -14.84 -15.48 -0.10
C LEU A 236 -16.01 -14.61 0.42
N LEU A 237 -15.72 -13.64 1.29
CA LEU A 237 -16.68 -12.69 1.82
C LEU A 237 -16.84 -11.42 0.97
N GLY A 238 -16.10 -11.29 -0.15
CA GLY A 238 -16.21 -10.20 -1.11
C GLY A 238 -15.47 -8.91 -0.74
N VAL A 239 -14.44 -8.98 0.11
CA VAL A 239 -13.72 -7.80 0.65
C VAL A 239 -12.30 -7.65 0.07
N THR A 240 -11.73 -8.69 -0.57
CA THR A 240 -10.31 -8.88 -1.00
C THR A 240 -9.46 -9.64 0.01
N ASP A 241 -8.47 -10.36 -0.54
CA ASP A 241 -7.39 -11.05 0.14
C ASP A 241 -6.52 -10.12 0.99
N ALA A 242 -6.13 -8.98 0.43
CA ALA A 242 -5.40 -7.92 1.11
C ALA A 242 -6.06 -7.49 2.44
N ILE A 243 -7.39 -7.34 2.45
CA ILE A 243 -8.10 -6.85 3.62
C ILE A 243 -8.30 -7.93 4.67
N GLY A 244 -8.55 -9.16 4.25
CA GLY A 244 -8.53 -10.31 5.16
C GLY A 244 -7.20 -10.41 5.92
N ALA A 245 -6.09 -10.27 5.20
CA ALA A 245 -4.74 -10.26 5.76
C ALA A 245 -4.50 -9.07 6.72
N PHE A 246 -4.93 -7.86 6.34
CA PHE A 246 -4.85 -6.68 7.19
C PHE A 246 -5.59 -6.88 8.52
N LEU A 247 -6.82 -7.40 8.47
CA LEU A 247 -7.66 -7.55 9.65
C LEU A 247 -7.14 -8.61 10.63
N ILE A 248 -6.59 -9.71 10.14
CA ILE A 248 -5.93 -10.67 11.03
C ILE A 248 -4.61 -10.10 11.59
N GLY A 249 -3.88 -9.31 10.80
CA GLY A 249 -2.73 -8.53 11.27
C GLY A 249 -3.12 -7.62 12.44
N LEU A 250 -4.21 -6.88 12.29
CA LEU A 250 -4.79 -6.02 13.33
C LEU A 250 -5.10 -6.80 14.63
N VAL A 251 -5.71 -7.98 14.50
CA VAL A 251 -6.03 -8.85 15.63
C VAL A 251 -4.75 -9.35 16.33
N LEU A 252 -3.75 -9.76 15.56
CA LEU A 252 -2.49 -10.26 16.10
C LEU A 252 -1.61 -9.15 16.70
N GLY A 253 -1.68 -7.93 16.15
CA GLY A 253 -1.02 -6.73 16.65
C GLY A 253 -1.51 -6.32 18.03
N ALA A 254 -2.78 -6.60 18.35
CA ALA A 254 -3.35 -6.38 19.69
C ALA A 254 -2.94 -7.44 20.74
N THR A 255 -2.13 -8.43 20.36
CA THR A 255 -1.66 -9.47 21.29
C THR A 255 -0.30 -9.13 21.89
N LYS A 256 0.03 -9.78 23.02
CA LYS A 256 1.38 -9.68 23.62
C LYS A 256 2.51 -10.22 22.74
N TYR A 257 2.18 -10.87 21.63
CA TYR A 257 3.14 -11.47 20.70
C TYR A 257 3.49 -10.55 19.52
N ARG A 258 2.88 -9.35 19.42
CA ARG A 258 3.10 -8.36 18.33
C ARG A 258 4.57 -8.28 17.90
N ALA A 259 5.46 -7.94 18.84
CA ALA A 259 6.89 -7.75 18.55
C ALA A 259 7.58 -9.03 18.01
N ARG A 260 7.17 -10.22 18.49
CA ARG A 260 7.71 -11.49 17.99
C ARG A 260 7.20 -11.81 16.59
N ILE A 261 5.92 -11.56 16.33
CA ILE A 261 5.32 -11.76 15.01
C ILE A 261 5.98 -10.81 14.02
N GLU A 262 6.08 -9.53 14.36
CA GLU A 262 6.72 -8.50 13.54
C GLU A 262 8.17 -8.87 13.18
N ALA A 263 8.98 -9.26 14.17
CA ALA A 263 10.36 -9.68 13.92
C ALA A 263 10.49 -10.88 12.95
N LEU A 264 9.53 -11.80 12.98
CA LEU A 264 9.51 -12.99 12.11
C LEU A 264 8.83 -12.72 10.75
N SER A 265 7.87 -11.79 10.69
CA SER A 265 7.13 -11.46 9.47
C SER A 265 7.86 -10.46 8.58
N LEU A 266 8.70 -9.59 9.15
CA LEU A 266 9.45 -8.57 8.40
C LEU A 266 10.33 -9.16 7.27
N PRO A 267 11.20 -10.17 7.52
CA PRO A 267 12.02 -10.74 6.44
C PRO A 267 11.17 -11.40 5.34
N MET A 268 10.06 -12.05 5.72
CA MET A 268 9.14 -12.65 4.76
C MET A 268 8.46 -11.55 3.91
N ARG A 269 7.93 -10.51 4.56
CA ARG A 269 7.32 -9.37 3.89
C ARG A 269 8.27 -8.73 2.89
N ASP A 270 9.53 -8.54 3.25
CA ASP A 270 10.50 -7.89 2.37
C ASP A 270 10.79 -8.74 1.12
N VAL A 271 10.94 -10.07 1.27
CA VAL A 271 11.19 -10.98 0.14
C VAL A 271 9.94 -11.13 -0.75
N PHE A 272 8.79 -11.47 -0.17
CA PHE A 272 7.55 -11.63 -0.92
C PHE A 272 7.04 -10.31 -1.51
N GLY A 273 7.21 -9.20 -0.79
CA GLY A 273 6.93 -7.85 -1.27
C GLY A 273 7.78 -7.51 -2.50
N ALA A 274 9.07 -7.88 -2.52
CA ALA A 274 9.89 -7.70 -3.72
C ALA A 274 9.31 -8.44 -4.94
N PHE A 275 8.80 -9.67 -4.75
CA PHE A 275 8.09 -10.39 -5.81
C PHE A 275 6.79 -9.70 -6.25
N PHE A 276 6.00 -9.14 -5.32
CA PHE A 276 4.82 -8.36 -5.65
C PHE A 276 5.15 -7.16 -6.56
N PHE A 277 6.14 -6.35 -6.17
CA PHE A 277 6.52 -5.17 -6.97
C PHE A 277 7.19 -5.55 -8.29
N LEU A 278 7.99 -6.63 -8.31
CA LEU A 278 8.56 -7.18 -9.53
C LEU A 278 7.45 -7.64 -10.48
N ASN A 279 6.45 -8.39 -9.99
CA ASN A 279 5.31 -8.84 -10.77
C ASN A 279 4.51 -7.67 -11.34
N PHE A 280 4.29 -6.62 -10.54
CA PHE A 280 3.68 -5.38 -11.02
C PHE A 280 4.50 -4.76 -12.16
N GLY A 281 5.83 -4.72 -12.01
CA GLY A 281 6.75 -4.26 -13.05
C GLY A 281 6.66 -5.09 -14.34
N LEU A 282 6.57 -6.42 -14.23
CA LEU A 282 6.42 -7.31 -15.40
C LEU A 282 5.13 -7.03 -16.19
N ALA A 283 4.05 -6.63 -15.49
CA ALA A 283 2.78 -6.28 -16.12
C ALA A 283 2.83 -4.93 -16.87
N LEU A 284 3.81 -4.07 -16.57
CA LEU A 284 3.97 -2.79 -17.24
C LEU A 284 4.56 -2.94 -18.65
N ASN A 285 4.20 -2.00 -19.53
CA ASN A 285 4.68 -1.95 -20.91
C ASN A 285 5.09 -0.50 -21.26
N LEU A 286 6.38 -0.30 -21.56
CA LEU A 286 6.96 1.01 -21.91
C LEU A 286 6.22 1.71 -23.06
N SER A 287 5.72 0.95 -24.05
CA SER A 287 5.01 1.52 -25.20
C SER A 287 3.69 2.21 -24.83
N THR A 288 3.13 1.90 -23.65
CA THR A 288 1.88 2.51 -23.18
C THR A 288 2.11 3.82 -22.42
N PHE A 289 3.32 4.09 -21.94
CA PHE A 289 3.62 5.28 -21.13
C PHE A 289 3.33 6.61 -21.84
N PRO A 290 3.63 6.79 -23.14
CA PRO A 290 3.30 8.02 -23.85
C PRO A 290 1.80 8.36 -23.81
N SER A 291 0.93 7.36 -23.73
CA SER A 291 -0.54 7.56 -23.72
C SER A 291 -1.07 8.10 -22.38
N VAL A 292 -0.33 7.91 -21.29
CA VAL A 292 -0.71 8.33 -19.93
C VAL A 292 0.18 9.46 -19.39
N LEU A 293 1.26 9.79 -20.09
CA LEU A 293 2.24 10.77 -19.66
C LEU A 293 1.63 12.15 -19.35
N PRO A 294 0.69 12.71 -20.16
CA PRO A 294 0.03 13.97 -19.82
C PRO A 294 -0.75 13.91 -18.51
N GLN A 295 -1.49 12.81 -18.30
CA GLN A 295 -2.28 12.58 -17.10
C GLN A 295 -1.37 12.43 -15.88
N VAL A 296 -0.27 11.69 -15.99
CA VAL A 296 0.72 11.55 -14.92
C VAL A 296 1.35 12.90 -14.60
N ALA A 297 1.75 13.69 -15.60
CA ALA A 297 2.32 15.01 -15.36
C ALA A 297 1.34 15.94 -14.61
N ILE A 298 0.07 15.95 -15.02
CA ILE A 298 -0.98 16.70 -14.32
C ILE A 298 -1.16 16.17 -12.90
N ALA A 299 -1.23 14.85 -12.70
CA ALA A 299 -1.40 14.23 -11.40
C ALA A 299 -0.23 14.56 -10.44
N VAL A 300 1.01 14.53 -10.92
CA VAL A 300 2.21 14.90 -10.14
C VAL A 300 2.16 16.36 -9.73
N LEU A 301 1.91 17.27 -10.68
CA LEU A 301 1.81 18.71 -10.40
C LEU A 301 0.68 19.01 -9.41
N MET A 302 -0.48 18.40 -9.63
CA MET A 302 -1.63 18.52 -8.75
C MET A 302 -1.30 18.00 -7.35
N THR A 303 -0.70 16.81 -7.24
CA THR A 303 -0.30 16.25 -5.95
C THR A 303 0.62 17.19 -5.18
N PHE A 304 1.60 17.80 -5.86
CA PHE A 304 2.49 18.78 -5.26
C PHE A 304 1.77 20.01 -4.74
N VAL A 305 0.95 20.66 -5.58
CA VAL A 305 0.19 21.86 -5.18
C VAL A 305 -0.75 21.57 -4.01
N LEU A 306 -1.44 20.43 -4.06
CA LEU A 306 -2.41 20.05 -3.05
C LEU A 306 -1.77 19.65 -1.74
N ASN A 307 -0.66 18.91 -1.77
CA ASN A 307 0.03 18.54 -0.56
C ASN A 307 0.60 19.75 0.15
N ILE A 308 1.00 20.81 -0.58
CA ILE A 308 1.35 22.10 0.03
C ILE A 308 0.14 22.66 0.78
N ALA A 309 -1.02 22.75 0.13
CA ALA A 309 -2.23 23.28 0.76
C ALA A 309 -2.66 22.43 1.97
N ALA A 310 -2.71 21.11 1.82
CA ALA A 310 -3.10 20.16 2.87
C ALA A 310 -2.10 20.17 4.03
N GLY A 311 -0.80 20.15 3.75
CA GLY A 311 0.26 20.19 4.76
C GLY A 311 0.25 21.50 5.56
N GLN A 312 0.07 22.64 4.89
CA GLN A 312 -0.11 23.94 5.56
C GLN A 312 -1.37 23.96 6.44
N PHE A 313 -2.48 23.45 5.91
CA PHE A 313 -3.75 23.44 6.63
C PHE A 313 -3.69 22.52 7.87
N VAL A 314 -3.12 21.33 7.75
CA VAL A 314 -2.94 20.40 8.87
C VAL A 314 -1.95 20.96 9.90
N ALA A 315 -0.86 21.60 9.47
CA ALA A 315 0.06 22.27 10.38
C ALA A 315 -0.63 23.40 11.15
N TRP A 316 -1.45 24.22 10.48
CA TRP A 316 -2.24 25.27 11.11
C TRP A 316 -3.25 24.72 12.13
N LEU A 317 -3.99 23.66 11.78
CA LEU A 317 -4.91 22.97 12.72
C LEU A 317 -4.19 22.47 13.98
N ASN A 318 -2.93 22.09 13.83
CA ASN A 318 -2.07 21.63 14.92
C ASN A 318 -1.28 22.76 15.62
N LYS A 319 -1.57 24.03 15.30
CA LYS A 319 -0.89 25.22 15.86
C LYS A 319 0.62 25.23 15.60
N LEU A 320 1.04 24.66 14.47
CA LEU A 320 2.42 24.68 13.99
C LEU A 320 2.62 25.82 12.99
N GLY A 321 3.87 26.27 12.84
CA GLY A 321 4.21 27.35 11.92
C GLY A 321 4.25 26.91 10.44
N PRO A 322 4.32 27.85 9.49
CA PRO A 322 4.34 27.54 8.05
C PRO A 322 5.46 26.59 7.62
N GLN A 323 6.63 26.69 8.27
CA GLN A 323 7.76 25.77 8.01
C GLN A 323 7.39 24.31 8.31
N ALA A 324 6.65 24.06 9.38
CA ALA A 324 6.17 22.71 9.71
C ALA A 324 5.21 22.19 8.63
N GLY A 325 4.38 23.07 8.05
CA GLY A 325 3.51 22.71 6.93
C GLY A 325 4.28 22.35 5.66
N ILE A 326 5.37 23.06 5.36
CA ILE A 326 6.25 22.73 4.22
C ILE A 326 6.94 21.38 4.47
N ASN A 327 7.51 21.19 5.67
CA ASN A 327 8.15 19.93 6.03
C ASN A 327 7.17 18.75 5.93
N THR A 328 5.95 18.92 6.43
CA THR A 328 4.86 17.93 6.35
C THR A 328 4.54 17.57 4.91
N THR A 329 4.35 18.58 4.06
CA THR A 329 4.08 18.42 2.63
C THR A 329 5.12 17.56 1.95
N VAL A 330 6.37 17.93 2.14
CA VAL A 330 7.50 17.35 1.43
C VAL A 330 7.75 15.91 1.87
N ILE A 331 7.57 15.62 3.17
CA ILE A 331 7.72 14.27 3.71
C ILE A 331 6.58 13.37 3.24
N LEU A 332 5.33 13.85 3.28
CA LEU A 332 4.14 13.10 2.85
C LEU A 332 3.95 13.06 1.33
N GLN A 333 4.84 13.67 0.54
CA GLN A 333 4.67 13.76 -0.91
C GLN A 333 4.67 12.39 -1.60
N ASN A 334 5.36 11.41 -1.03
CA ASN A 334 5.61 10.11 -1.68
C ASN A 334 4.36 9.23 -1.78
N ARG A 335 4.21 8.59 -2.95
CA ARG A 335 3.20 7.56 -3.22
C ARG A 335 3.90 6.22 -3.32
N GLY A 336 3.25 5.15 -2.87
CA GLY A 336 3.90 3.85 -2.73
C GLY A 336 2.98 2.67 -3.04
N GLU A 337 3.11 1.63 -2.22
CA GLU A 337 2.46 0.33 -2.40
C GLU A 337 0.95 0.38 -2.59
N PHE A 338 0.23 1.23 -1.85
CA PHE A 338 -1.22 1.32 -1.93
C PHE A 338 -1.75 1.75 -3.31
N ALA A 339 -1.04 2.64 -3.99
CA ALA A 339 -1.40 3.02 -5.35
C ALA A 339 -1.26 1.84 -6.32
N LEU A 340 -0.24 1.00 -6.12
CA LEU A 340 -0.03 -0.20 -6.93
C LEU A 340 -1.08 -1.27 -6.62
N ILE A 341 -1.47 -1.42 -5.36
CA ILE A 341 -2.55 -2.32 -4.93
C ILE A 341 -3.87 -1.94 -5.61
N LEU A 342 -4.24 -0.65 -5.58
CA LEU A 342 -5.42 -0.14 -6.27
C LEU A 342 -5.36 -0.35 -7.79
N ALA A 343 -4.18 -0.22 -8.40
CA ALA A 343 -3.99 -0.53 -9.81
C ALA A 343 -4.20 -2.03 -10.11
N THR A 344 -3.68 -2.93 -9.28
CA THR A 344 -3.92 -4.38 -9.43
C THR A 344 -5.41 -4.70 -9.32
N LEU A 345 -6.13 -4.10 -8.36
CA LEU A 345 -7.58 -4.28 -8.25
C LEU A 345 -8.32 -3.78 -9.50
N SER A 346 -7.88 -2.65 -10.09
CA SER A 346 -8.48 -2.15 -11.33
C SER A 346 -8.28 -3.10 -12.51
N LEU A 347 -7.13 -3.78 -12.55
CA LEU A 347 -6.81 -4.77 -13.59
C LEU A 347 -7.71 -6.00 -13.45
N SER A 348 -7.84 -6.54 -12.22
CA SER A 348 -8.72 -7.67 -11.93
C SER A 348 -10.19 -7.36 -12.21
N ALA A 349 -10.61 -6.11 -12.02
CA ALA A 349 -11.97 -5.65 -12.31
C ALA A 349 -12.21 -5.29 -13.79
N GLY A 350 -11.20 -5.42 -14.65
CA GLY A 350 -11.31 -5.13 -16.08
C GLY A 350 -11.57 -3.66 -16.42
N LEU A 351 -11.11 -2.73 -15.58
CA LEU A 351 -11.21 -1.29 -15.84
C LEU A 351 -10.28 -0.83 -16.98
N ASP A 352 -10.29 0.48 -17.26
CA ASP A 352 -9.45 1.07 -18.30
C ASP A 352 -7.96 0.66 -18.17
N LYS A 353 -7.42 0.08 -19.25
CA LYS A 353 -6.04 -0.44 -19.33
C LYS A 353 -4.97 0.62 -19.06
N ARG A 354 -5.32 1.91 -19.09
CA ARG A 354 -4.42 3.03 -18.81
C ARG A 354 -4.15 3.22 -17.32
N ILE A 355 -4.95 2.65 -16.41
CA ILE A 355 -4.75 2.81 -14.97
C ILE A 355 -3.42 2.22 -14.50
N VAL A 356 -3.08 1.00 -14.93
CA VAL A 356 -1.85 0.31 -14.53
C VAL A 356 -0.59 1.10 -14.94
N PRO A 357 -0.40 1.50 -16.22
CA PRO A 357 0.75 2.31 -16.60
C PRO A 357 0.73 3.71 -15.98
N PHE A 358 -0.45 4.31 -15.75
CA PHE A 358 -0.57 5.55 -14.99
C PHE A 358 -0.03 5.40 -13.57
N ALA A 359 -0.50 4.40 -12.83
CA ALA A 359 -0.11 4.15 -11.45
C ALA A 359 1.38 3.82 -11.32
N GLY A 360 1.90 2.96 -12.21
CA GLY A 360 3.32 2.61 -12.26
C GLY A 360 4.18 3.85 -12.47
N LEU A 361 3.90 4.65 -13.50
CA LEU A 361 4.67 5.85 -13.80
C LEU A 361 4.52 6.93 -12.72
N TYR A 362 3.31 7.12 -12.19
CA TYR A 362 3.03 8.04 -11.10
C TYR A 362 3.83 7.69 -9.85
N VAL A 363 3.84 6.42 -9.42
CA VAL A 363 4.63 5.96 -8.27
C VAL A 363 6.12 6.12 -8.54
N LEU A 364 6.63 5.74 -9.72
CA LEU A 364 8.05 5.92 -10.07
C LEU A 364 8.50 7.37 -9.96
N VAL A 365 7.75 8.30 -10.56
CA VAL A 365 8.08 9.73 -10.53
C VAL A 365 8.03 10.27 -9.11
N MET A 366 6.95 9.98 -8.38
CA MET A 366 6.75 10.51 -7.03
C MET A 366 7.80 9.96 -6.04
N SER A 367 8.23 8.72 -6.20
CA SER A 367 9.25 8.09 -5.34
C SER A 367 10.66 8.64 -5.55
N VAL A 368 10.92 9.30 -6.69
CA VAL A 368 12.18 10.00 -6.97
C VAL A 368 12.07 11.46 -6.53
N VAL A 369 10.96 12.12 -6.90
CA VAL A 369 10.73 13.54 -6.62
C VAL A 369 10.60 13.79 -5.12
N GLY A 370 9.91 12.93 -4.36
CA GLY A 370 9.68 13.12 -2.93
C GLY A 370 10.96 13.21 -2.10
N PRO A 371 11.89 12.24 -2.15
CA PRO A 371 13.15 12.31 -1.42
C PRO A 371 14.00 13.53 -1.80
N ILE A 372 14.05 13.90 -3.09
CA ILE A 372 14.82 15.07 -3.58
C ILE A 372 14.27 16.38 -3.02
N LEU A 373 12.94 16.48 -2.87
CA LEU A 373 12.33 17.65 -2.25
C LEU A 373 12.57 17.70 -0.73
N ALA A 374 12.72 16.52 -0.10
CA ALA A 374 12.85 16.37 1.35
C ALA A 374 14.25 16.65 1.89
N SER A 375 15.28 16.29 1.11
CA SER A 375 16.68 16.64 1.34
C SER A 375 16.91 18.14 1.24
#